data_AF-L0NIE3-F1
#
_entry.id   AF-L0NIE3-F1
#
_cell.length_a   1.000
_cell.length_b   1.000
_cell.length_c   1.000
_cell.angle_alpha   90.00
_cell.angle_beta   90.00
_cell.angle_gamma   90.00
#
_symmetry.space_group_name_H-M   'P 1'
#
loop_
_entity.id
_entity.type
_entity.pdbx_description
1 polymer ?
#
loop_
_entity_poly.entity_id
_entity_poly.type
_entity_poly.pdbx_seq_one_letter_code
_entity_poly.pdbx_strand_id
1 'polypeptide(L)'
;MEAERILAEAMPCEIRIATPAELGSLLDEDLFELLVLDVDLVEEVAPLLRRRQESGTRVILTTLMAEDLARVDEFPGSAAVAKPFFGDELAAAARAAFRLVPELDH
;
A
#
# COMPACT_ATOMS: atom_id res chain seq x y z
N MET A 1 -9.27 -11.29 -3.44
CA MET A 1 -8.78 -12.33 -2.51
C MET A 1 -7.32 -12.73 -2.76
N GLU A 2 -6.74 -12.50 -3.94
CA GLU A 2 -5.35 -12.89 -4.21
C GLU A 2 -4.31 -12.10 -3.39
N ALA A 3 -4.45 -10.78 -3.28
CA ALA A 3 -3.54 -9.94 -2.50
C ALA A 3 -3.48 -10.34 -1.02
N GLU A 4 -4.63 -10.58 -0.39
CA GLU A 4 -4.73 -11.01 1.02
C GLU A 4 -3.94 -12.29 1.27
N ARG A 5 -4.17 -13.31 0.44
CA ARG A 5 -3.48 -14.60 0.55
C ARG A 5 -1.96 -14.43 0.40
N ILE A 6 -1.52 -13.68 -0.61
CA ILE A 6 -0.09 -13.43 -0.84
C ILE A 6 0.54 -12.73 0.37
N LEU A 7 -0.12 -11.72 0.95
CA LEU A 7 0.41 -10.99 2.10
C LEU A 7 0.45 -11.84 3.37
N ALA A 8 -0.60 -12.61 3.65
CA ALA A 8 -0.67 -13.50 4.80
C ALA A 8 0.37 -14.64 4.73
N GLU A 9 0.67 -15.14 3.53
CA GLU A 9 1.76 -16.11 3.31
C GLU A 9 3.15 -15.44 3.42
N ALA A 10 3.27 -14.17 3.05
CA ALA A 10 4.54 -13.46 3.00
C ALA A 10 5.01 -12.95 4.38
N MET A 11 4.12 -12.63 5.30
CA MET A 11 4.47 -12.07 6.61
C MET A 11 3.36 -12.30 7.65
N PRO A 12 3.72 -12.35 8.96
CA PRO A 12 2.72 -12.33 10.01
C PRO A 12 2.04 -10.96 10.05
N CYS A 13 0.82 -10.87 9.54
CA CYS A 13 0.02 -9.65 9.56
C CYS A 13 -1.47 -9.94 9.81
N GLU A 14 -2.16 -8.94 10.34
CA GLU A 14 -3.63 -8.90 10.34
C GLU A 14 -4.08 -8.13 9.10
N ILE A 15 -5.01 -8.70 8.32
CA ILE A 15 -5.48 -8.11 7.07
C ILE A 15 -6.91 -7.63 7.27
N ARG A 16 -7.12 -6.34 6.97
CA ARG A 16 -8.44 -5.74 6.88
C ARG A 16 -8.70 -5.30 5.45
N ILE A 17 -9.80 -5.77 4.88
CA ILE A 17 -10.24 -5.37 3.54
C ILE A 17 -11.27 -4.26 3.70
N ALA A 18 -11.08 -3.17 2.95
CA ALA A 18 -11.98 -2.04 2.89
C ALA A 18 -12.64 -1.96 1.51
N THR A 19 -13.92 -1.62 1.49
CA THR A 19 -14.56 -1.09 0.28
C THR A 19 -14.17 0.38 0.07
N PRO A 20 -14.31 0.94 -1.15
CA PRO A 20 -14.05 2.36 -1.39
C PRO A 20 -14.84 3.28 -0.45
N ALA A 21 -16.09 2.91 -0.12
CA ALA A 21 -16.95 3.69 0.77
C ALA A 21 -16.44 3.75 2.23
N GLU A 22 -15.68 2.74 2.66
CA GLU A 22 -15.12 2.64 4.02
C GLU A 22 -13.72 3.25 4.11
N LEU A 23 -13.05 3.47 2.97
CA LEU A 23 -11.64 3.83 2.92
C LEU A 23 -11.35 5.14 3.67
N GLY A 24 -12.20 6.16 3.51
CA GLY A 24 -12.04 7.44 4.18
C GLY A 24 -12.05 7.33 5.71
N SER A 25 -13.07 6.64 6.27
CA SER A 25 -13.19 6.48 7.73
C SER A 25 -12.08 5.59 8.29
N LEU A 26 -11.68 4.53 7.59
CA LEU A 26 -10.60 3.65 8.02
C LEU A 26 -9.25 4.36 8.02
N LEU A 27 -8.99 5.19 7.01
CA LEU A 27 -7.79 6.03 6.96
C LEU A 27 -7.80 7.15 8.01
N ASP A 28 -8.90 7.43 8.70
CA ASP A 28 -8.95 8.38 9.82
C ASP A 28 -8.85 7.68 11.19
N GLU A 29 -9.43 6.48 11.32
CA GLU A 29 -9.57 5.78 12.60
C GLU A 29 -8.39 4.85 12.94
N ASP A 30 -7.84 4.14 11.95
CA ASP A 30 -6.91 3.03 12.19
C ASP A 30 -5.45 3.39 11.86
N LEU A 31 -4.52 2.75 12.57
CA LEU A 31 -3.08 2.82 12.33
C LEU A 31 -2.63 1.59 11.52
N PHE A 32 -2.80 1.64 10.21
CA PHE A 32 -2.22 0.63 9.32
C PHE A 32 -0.72 0.89 9.14
N GLU A 33 0.10 -0.14 9.36
CA GLU A 33 1.54 -0.07 9.06
C GLU A 33 1.83 -0.14 7.57
N LEU A 34 0.97 -0.86 6.83
CA LEU A 34 1.01 -1.05 5.38
C LEU A 34 -0.39 -0.92 4.80
N LEU A 35 -0.52 -0.07 3.78
CA LEU A 35 -1.71 0.07 2.95
C LEU A 35 -1.42 -0.50 1.57
N VAL A 36 -2.34 -1.30 1.05
CA VAL A 36 -2.33 -1.75 -0.34
C VAL A 36 -3.57 -1.16 -1.02
N LEU A 37 -3.37 -0.23 -1.93
CA LEU A 37 -4.44 0.56 -2.53
C LEU A 37 -4.46 0.42 -4.06
N ASP A 38 -5.65 0.47 -4.66
CA ASP A 38 -5.75 0.57 -6.11
C ASP A 38 -5.46 2.01 -6.56
N VAL A 39 -4.68 2.19 -7.63
CA VAL A 39 -4.35 3.53 -8.16
C VAL A 39 -5.60 4.33 -8.50
N ASP A 40 -6.68 3.67 -8.92
CA ASP A 40 -7.94 4.33 -9.28
C ASP A 40 -8.63 5.00 -8.08
N LEU A 41 -8.30 4.56 -6.86
CA LEU A 41 -8.88 5.10 -5.61
C LEU A 41 -8.02 6.18 -4.98
N VAL A 42 -6.80 6.40 -5.49
CA VAL A 42 -5.81 7.27 -4.87
C VAL A 42 -6.28 8.73 -4.86
N GLU A 43 -6.88 9.22 -5.95
CA GLU A 43 -7.31 10.62 -6.04
C GLU A 43 -8.33 11.00 -4.97
N GLU A 44 -9.23 10.08 -4.63
CA GLU A 44 -10.29 10.31 -3.64
C GLU A 44 -9.73 10.44 -2.21
N VAL A 45 -8.59 9.80 -1.92
CA VAL A 45 -8.01 9.76 -0.57
C VAL A 45 -6.61 10.36 -0.48
N ALA A 46 -6.12 11.01 -1.54
CA ALA A 46 -4.76 11.54 -1.60
C ALA A 46 -4.37 12.41 -0.39
N PRO A 47 -5.22 13.32 0.13
CA PRO A 47 -4.87 14.12 1.32
C PRO A 47 -4.67 13.25 2.57
N LEU A 48 -5.53 12.25 2.79
CA LEU A 48 -5.45 11.34 3.93
C LEU A 48 -4.25 10.41 3.80
N LEU A 49 -4.01 9.88 2.59
CA LEU A 49 -2.89 8.99 2.29
C LEU A 49 -1.55 9.67 2.55
N ARG A 50 -1.38 10.92 2.11
CA ARG A 50 -0.16 11.71 2.38
C ARG A 50 0.08 11.90 3.88
N ARG A 51 -0.97 12.29 4.62
CA ARG A 51 -0.89 12.44 6.09
C ARG A 51 -0.48 11.14 6.79
N ARG A 52 -0.97 9.99 6.28
CA ARG A 52 -0.58 8.67 6.78
C ARG A 52 0.86 8.31 6.45
N GLN A 53 1.33 8.61 5.24
CA GLN A 53 2.74 8.44 4.88
C GLN A 53 3.68 9.27 5.76
N GLU A 54 3.33 10.53 6.05
CA GLU A 54 4.05 11.39 7.01
C GLU A 54 4.10 10.81 8.43
N SER A 55 3.11 9.98 8.78
CA SER A 55 3.01 9.29 10.07
C SER A 55 3.72 7.91 10.06
N GLY A 56 4.37 7.54 8.96
CA GLY A 56 5.14 6.30 8.82
C GLY A 56 4.38 5.11 8.23
N THR A 57 3.12 5.29 7.80
CA THR A 57 2.38 4.26 7.07
C THR A 57 3.01 4.03 5.70
N ARG A 58 3.30 2.78 5.39
CA ARG A 58 3.82 2.38 4.07
C ARG A 58 2.68 2.19 3.11
N VAL A 59 2.90 2.52 1.84
CA VAL A 59 1.89 2.44 0.80
C VAL A 59 2.42 1.61 -0.37
N ILE A 60 1.62 0.63 -0.79
CA ILE A 60 1.78 -0.08 -2.05
C ILE A 60 0.58 0.24 -2.91
N LEU A 61 0.85 0.82 -4.08
CA LEU A 61 -0.15 1.06 -5.10
C LEU A 61 -0.26 -0.18 -6.00
N THR A 62 -1.47 -0.48 -6.44
CA THR A 62 -1.75 -1.59 -7.34
C THR A 62 -2.54 -1.09 -8.52
N THR A 63 -2.22 -1.57 -9.72
CA THR A 63 -2.89 -1.12 -10.96
C THR A 63 -3.12 -2.28 -11.91
N LEU A 64 -4.21 -2.24 -12.68
CA LEU A 64 -4.41 -3.14 -13.82
C LEU A 64 -3.64 -2.71 -15.07
N MET A 65 -3.26 -1.43 -15.18
CA MET A 65 -2.60 -0.87 -16.36
C MET A 65 -1.18 -0.47 -16.01
N ALA A 66 -0.20 -1.03 -16.72
CA ALA A 66 1.21 -0.67 -16.54
C ALA A 66 1.48 0.84 -16.79
N GLU A 67 0.60 1.50 -17.54
CA GLU A 67 0.64 2.93 -17.86
C GLU A 67 0.43 3.81 -16.62
N ASP A 68 -0.36 3.34 -15.64
CA ASP A 68 -0.61 4.07 -14.39
C ASP A 68 0.56 4.00 -13.41
N LEU A 69 1.59 3.19 -13.71
CA LEU A 69 2.83 3.19 -12.92
C LEU A 69 3.54 4.55 -12.96
N ALA A 70 3.30 5.38 -14.00
CA ALA A 70 3.82 6.74 -14.05
C ALA A 70 3.14 7.68 -13.02
N ARG A 71 1.93 7.35 -12.53
CA ARG A 71 1.21 8.14 -11.52
C ARG A 71 1.73 7.87 -10.09
N VAL A 72 2.59 6.87 -9.93
CA VAL A 72 3.21 6.47 -8.65
C VAL A 72 4.20 7.53 -8.17
N ASP A 73 4.80 8.29 -9.08
CA ASP A 73 5.72 9.39 -8.76
C ASP A 73 5.04 10.52 -7.95
N GLU A 74 3.70 10.57 -7.93
CA GLU A 74 2.93 11.51 -7.12
C GLU A 74 2.89 11.14 -5.62
N PHE A 75 3.35 9.93 -5.26
CA PHE A 75 3.39 9.38 -3.91
C PHE A 75 4.80 8.87 -3.58
N PRO A 76 5.75 9.79 -3.26
CA PRO A 76 7.12 9.43 -2.98
C PRO A 76 7.20 8.41 -1.82
N GLY A 77 8.04 7.38 -2.00
CA GLY A 77 8.21 6.29 -1.02
C GLY A 77 7.15 5.18 -1.11
N SER A 78 6.18 5.27 -2.04
CA SER A 78 5.30 4.15 -2.35
C SER A 78 5.95 3.19 -3.36
N ALA A 79 5.64 1.90 -3.24
CA ALA A 79 5.93 0.90 -4.26
C ALA A 79 4.69 0.69 -5.13
N ALA A 80 4.85 0.25 -6.38
CA ALA A 80 3.73 -0.08 -7.24
C ALA A 80 3.85 -1.49 -7.82
N VAL A 81 2.73 -2.20 -7.85
CA VAL A 81 2.64 -3.58 -8.31
C VAL A 81 1.51 -3.71 -9.32
N ALA A 82 1.81 -4.27 -10.50
CA ALA A 82 0.79 -4.50 -11.51
C ALA A 82 -0.07 -5.73 -11.17
N LYS A 83 -1.34 -5.67 -11.56
CA LYS A 83 -2.30 -6.77 -11.52
C LYS A 83 -2.37 -7.44 -12.91
N PRO A 84 -2.64 -8.76 -12.99
CA PRO A 84 -2.73 -9.68 -11.86
C PRO A 84 -1.37 -9.86 -11.18
N PHE A 85 -1.37 -10.19 -9.89
CA PHE A 85 -0.14 -10.32 -9.12
C PHE A 85 0.61 -11.56 -9.58
N PHE A 86 1.73 -11.39 -10.28
CA PHE A 86 2.51 -12.51 -10.77
C PHE A 86 3.65 -12.87 -9.80
N GLY A 87 3.77 -14.16 -9.50
CA GLY A 87 4.81 -14.67 -8.61
C GLY A 87 4.80 -14.00 -7.24
N ASP A 88 5.97 -13.52 -6.81
CA ASP A 88 6.18 -12.96 -5.47
C ASP A 88 6.25 -11.42 -5.45
N GLU A 89 5.81 -10.74 -6.51
CA GLU A 89 6.01 -9.28 -6.65
C GLU A 89 5.38 -8.48 -5.51
N LEU A 90 4.12 -8.77 -5.16
CA LEU A 90 3.44 -8.10 -4.04
C LEU A 90 4.09 -8.43 -2.69
N ALA A 91 4.51 -9.68 -2.48
CA ALA A 91 5.22 -10.11 -1.27
C ALA A 91 6.59 -9.42 -1.14
N ALA A 92 7.32 -9.29 -2.25
CA ALA A 92 8.60 -8.61 -2.32
C ALA A 92 8.44 -7.11 -2.03
N ALA A 93 7.43 -6.46 -2.63
CA ALA A 93 7.11 -5.06 -2.37
C ALA A 93 6.76 -4.83 -0.89
N ALA A 94 5.93 -5.68 -0.30
CA ALA A 94 5.59 -5.61 1.13
C ALA A 94 6.83 -5.74 2.02
N ARG A 95 7.68 -6.75 1.78
CA ARG A 95 8.92 -6.94 2.55
C ARG A 95 9.91 -5.80 2.36
N ALA A 96 10.00 -5.22 1.16
CA ALA A 96 10.87 -4.09 0.88
C ALA A 96 10.40 -2.83 1.61
N ALA A 97 9.08 -2.59 1.65
CA ALA A 97 8.51 -1.45 2.36
C ALA A 97 8.91 -1.44 3.84
N PHE A 98 8.96 -2.61 4.50
CA PHE A 98 9.40 -2.72 5.90
C PHE A 98 10.93 -2.69 6.08
N ARG A 99 11.72 -3.03 5.05
CA ARG A 99 13.20 -2.99 5.12
C ARG A 99 13.80 -1.61 4.90
N LEU A 100 13.09 -0.69 4.24
CA LEU A 100 13.56 0.66 3.92
C LEU A 100 13.57 1.63 5.12
N VAL A 101 13.53 1.13 6.36
CA VAL A 101 13.77 1.96 7.54
C VAL A 101 15.29 2.13 7.65
N PRO A 102 15.85 3.34 7.44
CA PRO A 102 17.14 3.62 8.04
C PRO A 102 16.89 3.56 9.55
N GLU A 103 17.72 2.80 10.26
CA GLU A 103 17.83 2.90 11.71
C GLU A 103 17.87 4.40 12.07
N LEU A 104 16.75 4.93 12.59
CA LEU A 104 16.76 6.18 13.31
C LEU A 104 17.41 5.83 14.63
N ASP A 105 18.73 5.91 14.64
CA ASP A 105 19.56 5.87 15.83
C ASP A 105 18.96 6.82 16.87
N HIS A 106 18.56 6.23 18.00
CA HIS A 106 18.11 6.89 19.21
C HIS A 106 19.25 7.66 19.90
#